data_AF-A0A7V4NHF9-F1
#
_entry.id   AF-A0A7V4NHF9-F1
#
_cell.length_a   1.000
_cell.length_b   1.000
_cell.length_c   1.000
_cell.angle_alpha   90.00
_cell.angle_beta   90.00
_cell.angle_gamma   90.00
#
_symmetry.space_group_name_H-M   'P 1'
#
loop_
_entity.id
_entity.type
_entity.pdbx_description
1 polymer ?
#
loop_
_entity_poly.entity_id
_entity_poly.type
_entity_poly.pdbx_seq_one_letter_code
_entity_poly.pdbx_strand_id
1 'polypeptide(L)'
;MGDTSPNIRSLQAATLYPGIAYFEVGTNVTEGRGTEKPFKYVGAPWINAEEWAKELNLRNIPGVEFVPIQFTHTAYKYKGQQLTVYI
;
A
#
# COMPACT_ATOMS: atom_id res chain seq x y z
N MET A 1 15.05 -17.91 -10.07
CA MET A 1 14.34 -18.11 -8.80
C MET A 1 12.96 -17.50 -9.03
N GLY A 2 11.92 -18.32 -9.15
CA GLY A 2 10.58 -17.83 -9.53
C GLY A 2 9.94 -17.10 -8.35
N ASP A 3 9.33 -15.95 -8.62
CA ASP A 3 8.59 -15.18 -7.62
C ASP A 3 7.50 -16.08 -7.01
N THR A 4 7.49 -16.22 -5.69
CA THR A 4 6.57 -17.10 -4.94
C THR A 4 5.10 -16.67 -5.03
N SER A 5 4.81 -15.49 -5.59
CA SER A 5 3.46 -14.97 -5.85
C SER A 5 3.49 -13.90 -6.95
N PRO A 6 2.51 -13.85 -7.88
CA PRO A 6 2.44 -12.81 -8.92
C PRO A 6 2.38 -11.37 -8.38
N ASN A 7 2.10 -11.16 -7.10
CA ASN A 7 2.03 -9.83 -6.48
C ASN A 7 3.13 -9.57 -5.44
N ILE A 8 3.99 -10.54 -5.11
CA ILE A 8 5.19 -10.32 -4.29
C ILE A 8 6.39 -10.34 -5.23
N ARG A 9 6.76 -9.17 -5.73
CA ARG A 9 7.77 -9.00 -6.81
C ARG A 9 9.10 -8.40 -6.34
N SER A 10 9.28 -8.25 -5.03
CA SER A 10 10.52 -7.72 -4.46
C SER A 10 10.70 -8.16 -3.01
N LEU A 11 11.95 -8.18 -2.52
CA LEU A 11 12.27 -8.43 -1.12
C LEU A 11 11.54 -7.43 -0.19
N GLN A 12 11.47 -6.16 -0.59
CA GLN A 12 10.73 -5.14 0.17
C GLN A 12 9.23 -5.48 0.29
N ALA A 13 8.59 -5.90 -0.80
CA ALA A 13 7.20 -6.35 -0.76
C ALA A 13 7.03 -7.59 0.14
N ALA A 14 7.98 -8.53 0.11
CA ALA A 14 7.96 -9.69 1.00
C ALA A 14 8.11 -9.30 2.48
N THR A 15 8.94 -8.30 2.79
CA THR A 15 9.11 -7.77 4.16
C THR A 15 7.86 -7.05 4.65
N LEU A 16 7.18 -6.29 3.78
CA LEU A 16 5.98 -5.53 4.15
C LEU A 16 4.70 -6.38 4.15
N TYR A 17 4.68 -7.51 3.44
CA TYR A 17 3.51 -8.36 3.28
C TYR A 17 2.82 -8.72 4.61
N PRO A 18 3.51 -9.14 5.68
CA PRO A 18 2.84 -9.46 6.95
C PRO A 18 2.06 -8.28 7.56
N GLY A 19 2.52 -7.04 7.35
CA GLY A 19 1.84 -5.84 7.83
C GLY A 19 0.72 -5.37 6.90
N ILE A 20 0.93 -5.49 5.59
CA ILE A 20 -0.01 -4.97 4.58
C ILE A 20 -1.12 -5.96 4.22
N ALA A 21 -0.86 -7.27 4.31
CA ALA A 21 -1.84 -8.31 4.00
C ALA A 21 -3.10 -8.23 4.88
N TYR A 22 -3.02 -7.60 6.06
CA TYR A 22 -4.19 -7.30 6.90
C TYR A 22 -5.26 -6.48 6.17
N PHE A 23 -4.90 -5.66 5.18
CA PHE A 23 -5.85 -4.88 4.41
C PHE A 23 -6.55 -5.68 3.30
N GLU A 24 -6.14 -6.93 3.02
CA GLU A 24 -6.69 -7.74 1.94
C GLU A 24 -8.16 -8.12 2.18
N VAL A 25 -8.48 -8.59 3.39
CA VAL A 25 -9.80 -9.17 3.72
C VAL A 25 -10.56 -8.28 4.69
N GLY A 26 -11.78 -7.88 4.31
CA GLY A 26 -12.69 -7.16 5.20
C GLY A 26 -12.42 -5.66 5.35
N THR A 27 -11.47 -5.08 4.59
CA THR A 27 -11.24 -3.62 4.56
C THR A 27 -11.56 -3.01 3.20
N ASN A 28 -12.10 -1.78 3.24
CA ASN A 28 -12.24 -0.90 2.08
C ASN A 28 -10.96 -0.07 1.88
N VAL A 29 -9.80 -0.71 1.98
CA VAL A 29 -8.48 -0.13 1.73
C VAL A 29 -7.81 -1.02 0.68
N THR A 30 -7.10 -0.41 -0.26
CA THR A 30 -6.26 -1.16 -1.20
C THR A 30 -4.89 -1.41 -0.59
N GLU A 31 -4.34 -2.57 -0.89
CA GLU A 31 -2.98 -3.04 -0.63
C GLU A 31 -2.05 -2.84 -1.84
N GLY A 32 -2.46 -2.01 -2.80
CA GLY A 32 -1.66 -1.70 -4.01
C GLY A 32 -1.70 -2.76 -5.11
N ARG A 33 -2.48 -3.85 -4.96
CA ARG A 33 -2.73 -4.80 -6.05
C ARG A 33 -3.28 -4.06 -7.28
N GLY A 34 -2.82 -4.44 -8.47
CA GLY A 34 -3.20 -3.76 -9.72
C GLY A 34 -2.35 -2.53 -10.07
N THR A 35 -1.35 -2.17 -9.26
CA THR A 35 -0.40 -1.08 -9.53
C THR A 35 0.98 -1.62 -9.90
N GLU A 36 1.93 -0.73 -10.18
CA GLU A 36 3.33 -1.06 -10.39
C GLU A 36 4.07 -1.51 -9.11
N LYS A 37 3.50 -1.27 -7.91
CA LYS A 37 4.09 -1.68 -6.61
C LYS A 37 3.06 -2.32 -5.65
N PRO A 38 2.59 -3.54 -5.93
CA PRO A 38 1.74 -4.29 -5.00
C PRO A 38 2.45 -4.54 -3.66
N PHE A 39 1.68 -4.50 -2.56
CA PHE A 39 2.18 -4.65 -1.17
C PHE A 39 3.30 -3.67 -0.79
N LYS A 40 3.28 -2.50 -1.43
CA LYS A 40 4.03 -1.32 -1.01
C LYS A 40 3.12 -0.10 -0.90
N TYR A 41 1.97 -0.12 -1.58
CA TYR A 41 0.97 0.92 -1.47
C TYR A 41 -0.14 0.45 -0.55
N VAL A 42 -0.61 1.35 0.29
CA VAL A 42 -1.83 1.16 1.07
C VAL A 42 -2.63 2.44 0.96
N GLY A 43 -3.93 2.39 0.71
CA GLY A 43 -4.69 3.64 0.59
C GLY A 43 -6.16 3.45 0.25
N ALA A 44 -6.92 4.54 0.32
CA ALA A 44 -8.33 4.59 -0.06
C ALA A 44 -8.72 6.02 -0.50
N PRO A 45 -9.80 6.21 -1.28
CA PRO A 45 -10.17 7.53 -1.82
C PRO A 45 -10.56 8.54 -0.72
N TRP A 46 -10.98 8.02 0.43
CA TRP A 46 -11.42 8.79 1.59
C TRP A 46 -10.29 9.06 2.60
N ILE A 47 -9.06 8.64 2.31
CA ILE A 47 -7.89 8.87 3.17
C ILE A 47 -7.16 10.14 2.71
N ASN A 48 -6.96 11.07 3.64
CA ASN A 48 -5.98 12.15 3.48
C ASN A 48 -4.58 11.58 3.73
N ALA A 49 -3.79 11.43 2.68
CA ALA A 49 -2.47 10.83 2.80
C ALA A 49 -1.46 11.65 3.57
N GLU A 50 -1.51 12.97 3.48
CA GLU A 50 -0.53 13.81 4.16
C GLU A 50 -0.69 13.68 5.67
N GLU A 51 -1.94 13.78 6.14
CA GLU A 51 -2.29 13.56 7.54
C GLU A 51 -1.98 12.12 7.94
N TRP A 52 -2.34 11.12 7.13
CA TRP A 52 -2.13 9.74 7.49
C TRP A 52 -0.66 9.36 7.56
N ALA A 53 0.15 9.76 6.58
CA ALA A 53 1.59 9.54 6.58
C ALA A 53 2.28 10.25 7.74
N LYS A 54 1.87 11.48 8.07
CA LYS A 54 2.36 12.21 9.24
C LYS A 54 2.07 11.43 10.52
N GLU A 55 0.82 11.01 10.75
CA GLU A 55 0.42 10.27 11.96
C GLU A 55 1.13 8.92 12.08
N LEU A 56 1.39 8.25 10.95
CA LEU A 56 2.11 6.97 10.95
C LEU A 56 3.61 7.14 11.20
N ASN A 57 4.23 8.17 10.62
CA ASN A 57 5.64 8.50 10.86
C ASN A 57 5.90 8.88 12.33
N LEU A 58 4.93 9.53 13.01
CA LEU A 58 5.03 9.82 14.44
C LEU A 58 5.16 8.57 15.33
N ARG A 59 4.82 7.38 14.81
CA ARG A 59 4.98 6.10 15.52
C ARG A 59 6.43 5.61 15.56
N ASN A 60 7.34 6.24 14.80
CA ASN A 60 8.78 5.95 14.78
C ASN A 60 9.10 4.45 14.64
N ILE A 61 8.44 3.79 13.68
CA ILE A 61 8.66 2.36 13.41
C ILE A 61 10.06 2.21 12.78
N PRO A 62 10.98 1.46 13.41
CA PRO A 62 12.35 1.34 12.90
C PRO A 62 12.38 0.74 11.48
N GLY A 63 13.07 1.42 10.57
CA GLY A 63 13.24 0.97 9.18
C GLY A 63 12.00 1.15 8.29
N VAL A 64 10.99 1.90 8.74
CA VAL A 64 9.78 2.22 7.97
C VAL A 64 9.61 3.73 7.88
N GLU A 65 9.33 4.21 6.67
CA GLU A 65 8.97 5.60 6.40
C GLU A 65 7.69 5.61 5.57
N PHE A 66 6.68 6.36 6.02
CA PHE A 66 5.43 6.52 5.30
C PHE A 66 5.50 7.75 4.41
N VAL A 67 5.27 7.58 3.11
CA VAL A 67 5.34 8.67 2.13
C VAL A 67 3.94 8.91 1.54
N PRO A 68 3.43 10.14 1.53
CA PRO A 68 2.18 10.43 0.84
C PRO A 68 2.42 10.39 -0.68
N ILE A 69 1.69 9.54 -1.39
CA ILE A 69 1.68 9.52 -2.87
C ILE A 69 0.25 9.53 -3.36
N GLN A 70 -0.05 10.22 -4.45
CA GLN A 70 -1.31 10.10 -5.18
C GLN A 70 -1.09 9.24 -6.42
N PHE A 71 -1.97 8.26 -6.64
CA PHE A 71 -1.94 7.44 -7.85
C PHE A 71 -3.35 7.02 -8.27
N THR A 72 -3.54 6.77 -9.56
CA THR A 72 -4.81 6.29 -10.09
C THR A 72 -4.79 4.77 -10.11
N HIS A 73 -5.77 4.16 -9.46
CA HIS A 73 -5.89 2.69 -9.46
C HIS A 73 -6.37 2.21 -10.83
N THR A 74 -5.59 1.36 -11.50
CA THR A 74 -5.91 0.89 -12.85
C THR A 74 -6.73 -0.41 -12.88
N ALA A 75 -6.84 -1.15 -11.78
CA ALA A 75 -7.63 -2.39 -11.66
C ALA A 75 -7.85 -2.83 -10.19
N TYR A 76 -8.88 -3.63 -9.87
CA TYR A 76 -9.31 -4.07 -8.51
C TYR A 76 -10.26 -3.10 -7.78
N LYS A 77 -10.09 -2.87 -6.47
CA LYS A 77 -11.11 -2.33 -5.53
C LYS A 77 -11.58 -0.90 -5.89
N TYR A 78 -10.76 -0.12 -6.61
CA TYR A 78 -11.01 1.31 -6.89
C TYR A 78 -10.71 1.71 -8.33
N LYS A 79 -10.97 0.82 -9.30
CA LYS A 79 -10.70 1.07 -10.73
C LYS A 79 -11.18 2.47 -11.16
N GLY A 80 -10.25 3.30 -11.62
CA GLY A 80 -10.52 4.66 -12.12
C GLY A 80 -10.62 5.76 -11.06
N GLN A 81 -10.38 5.46 -9.78
CA GLN A 81 -10.35 6.45 -8.71
C GLN A 81 -8.92 6.82 -8.31
N GLN A 82 -8.75 8.07 -7.91
CA GLN A 82 -7.48 8.55 -7.34
C GLN A 82 -7.40 8.08 -5.89
N LEU A 83 -6.24 7.52 -5.53
CA LEU A 83 -5.95 6.98 -4.22
C LEU A 83 -4.68 7.57 -3.69
N THR A 84 -4.53 7.52 -2.36
CA THR A 84 -3.39 8.13 -1.71
C THR A 84 -2.79 7.21 -0.64
N VAL A 85 -1.48 6.87 -0.80
CA VAL A 85 -0.45 6.44 0.22
C VAL A 85 0.57 5.35 -0.24
N TYR A 86 1.83 5.57 0.17
CA TYR A 86 3.04 4.74 0.03
C TYR A 86 3.59 4.36 1.42
N ILE A 87 4.05 3.11 1.57
CA ILE A 87 4.89 2.63 2.68
C ILE A 87 6.28 2.27 2.11
#